data_AF-A0A7G6WWE9-F1
#
_entry.id   AF-A0A7G6WWE9-F1
#
_cell.length_a   1.000
_cell.length_b   1.000
_cell.length_c   1.000
_cell.angle_alpha   90.00
_cell.angle_beta   90.00
_cell.angle_gamma   90.00
#
_symmetry.space_group_name_H-M   'P 1'
#
loop_
_entity.id
_entity.type
_entity.pdbx_description
1 polymer ?
#
loop_
_entity_poly.entity_id
_entity_poly.type
_entity_poly.pdbx_seq_one_letter_code
_entity_poly.pdbx_strand_id
1 'polypeptide(L)'
;MVVVEDRLSMVDIATLLGVSRSRVHQLRKEPGFPAPVEREGGRDFFDPATVWRYLVASGHKLAAKAPVLFRRLEPGDWVRYRGVVTNRLGSVLVWDTAIGGVGVWYPAPASQWARDQGVPELFEQLPHVDALVRVSVFLDAFGPELSAHDRKAQKRGRSVGYRADWEDLAAVTGGPVPWWPTSLLKPRELDRWEPGRPPVESAPLPDADTAVLRSAAAAEPGQTSVRAMLTALANEIETSAFDQARHEVDMLAGTPVVKDGHLLIAATPLAAPGHEAPAPAELVRRDAWAQLLQRTDTLAGDCVKVAIEWNGGTDLPYSTRIEVRPAQSAAAKEWAERLVDADPQLAAFATFSEAAGADRHLVDPDTGAPAISRGRDALFVAVPQRIASSTDLAAVILEDHVVWVRTADGRLWLAPQLSGAGIAWGYSGSGARTLAHLLGDLLTDITATVTHRPAPLPGLMDLVRDAPDTGITFSSRQLEDAAKQN
;
A
#
# COMPACT_ATOMS: atom_id res chain seq x y z
N MET A 1 30.27 -0.80 1.94
CA MET A 1 29.26 0.27 2.04
C MET A 1 28.78 0.26 3.47
N VAL A 2 29.31 1.13 4.32
CA VAL A 2 28.96 1.15 5.75
C VAL A 2 27.67 1.96 5.85
N VAL A 3 26.56 1.27 6.05
CA VAL A 3 25.39 1.87 6.67
C VAL A 3 25.91 2.43 7.99
N VAL A 4 25.91 3.76 8.17
CA VAL A 4 26.02 4.26 9.53
C VAL A 4 24.75 3.74 10.18
N GLU A 5 24.91 2.76 11.06
CA GLU A 5 23.86 2.29 11.95
C GLU A 5 23.16 3.52 12.54
N ASP A 6 21.86 3.43 12.82
CA ASP A 6 21.05 4.51 13.43
C ASP A 6 21.58 4.99 14.81
N ARG A 7 22.77 4.54 15.20
CA ARG A 7 23.45 4.73 16.46
C ARG A 7 24.98 4.75 16.23
N LEU A 8 25.67 5.73 16.82
CA LEU A 8 27.12 5.91 16.73
C LEU A 8 27.81 5.41 17.99
N SER A 9 28.89 4.64 17.82
CA SER A 9 29.83 4.42 18.93
C SER A 9 30.69 5.67 19.17
N MET A 10 31.39 5.70 20.31
CA MET A 10 32.39 6.75 20.60
C MET A 10 33.48 6.87 19.52
N VAL A 11 33.80 5.78 18.83
CA VAL A 11 34.76 5.79 17.71
C VAL A 11 34.16 6.50 16.51
N ASP A 12 32.89 6.25 16.23
CA ASP A 12 32.20 6.83 15.09
C ASP A 12 31.94 8.32 15.31
N ILE A 13 31.64 8.75 16.54
CA ILE A 13 31.59 10.18 16.88
C ILE A 13 32.94 10.85 16.62
N ALA A 14 34.06 10.24 17.03
CA ALA A 14 35.38 10.80 16.81
C ALA A 14 35.68 10.98 15.30
N THR A 15 35.31 9.97 14.50
CA THR A 15 35.40 10.02 13.03
C THR A 15 34.47 11.07 12.42
N LEU A 16 33.22 11.13 12.87
CA LEU A 16 32.20 12.07 12.42
C LEU A 16 32.66 13.52 12.61
N LEU A 17 33.20 13.83 13.79
CA LEU A 17 33.66 15.17 14.16
C LEU A 17 35.06 15.49 13.62
N GLY A 18 35.81 14.46 13.20
CA GLY A 18 37.21 14.56 12.82
C GLY A 18 38.09 15.03 13.98
N VAL A 19 37.92 14.41 15.16
CA VAL A 19 38.67 14.69 16.40
C VAL A 19 39.17 13.39 17.03
N SER A 20 40.03 13.49 18.05
CA SER A 20 40.50 12.30 18.77
C SER A 20 39.42 11.72 19.69
N ARG A 21 39.47 10.40 19.96
CA ARG A 21 38.58 9.74 20.93
C ARG A 21 38.64 10.38 22.32
N SER A 22 39.83 10.82 22.74
CA SER A 22 40.03 11.53 24.00
C SER A 22 39.24 12.84 24.05
N ARG A 23 39.18 13.58 22.93
CA ARG A 23 38.36 14.80 22.85
C ARG A 23 36.87 14.50 22.97
N VAL A 24 36.38 13.42 22.35
CA VAL A 24 34.96 13.00 22.52
C VAL A 24 34.67 12.63 23.98
N HIS A 25 35.61 11.96 24.67
CA HIS A 25 35.46 11.64 26.09
C HIS A 25 35.45 12.90 26.99
N GLN A 26 36.13 13.98 26.58
CA GLN A 26 36.01 15.29 27.25
C GLN A 26 34.64 15.92 27.01
N LEU A 27 34.18 15.98 25.76
CA LEU A 27 32.86 16.50 25.40
C LEU A 27 31.74 15.81 26.18
N ARG A 28 31.84 14.49 26.36
CA ARG A 28 30.86 13.72 27.15
C ARG A 28 30.73 14.16 28.61
N LYS A 29 31.79 14.75 29.19
CA LYS A 29 31.78 15.24 30.58
C LYS A 29 31.24 16.67 30.67
N GLU A 30 31.07 17.35 29.55
CA GLU A 30 30.53 18.70 29.51
C GLU A 30 29.01 18.66 29.77
N PRO A 31 28.46 19.65 30.50
CA PRO A 31 27.02 19.72 30.76
C PRO A 31 26.21 19.76 29.45
N GLY A 32 25.13 18.99 29.40
CA GLY A 32 24.22 18.96 28.25
C GLY A 32 24.65 18.04 27.11
N PHE A 33 25.79 17.34 27.22
CA PHE A 33 26.13 16.32 26.23
C PHE A 33 25.05 15.23 26.19
N PRO A 34 24.65 14.73 25.00
CA PRO A 34 23.54 13.80 24.86
C PRO A 34 23.71 12.51 25.67
N ALA A 35 22.61 12.02 26.23
CA ALA A 35 22.57 10.67 26.79
C ALA A 35 22.65 9.62 25.65
N PRO A 36 23.23 8.44 25.91
CA PRO A 36 23.21 7.36 24.94
C PRO A 36 21.77 6.89 24.72
N VAL A 37 21.41 6.64 23.46
CA VAL A 37 20.11 6.05 23.07
C VAL A 37 20.06 4.57 23.42
N GLU A 38 21.22 3.92 23.53
CA GLU A 38 21.31 2.49 23.83
C GLU A 38 22.63 2.13 24.52
N ARG A 39 22.59 1.06 25.31
CA ARG A 39 23.77 0.43 25.93
C ARG A 39 23.81 -1.06 25.63
N GLU A 40 24.79 -1.48 24.83
CA GLU A 40 24.96 -2.89 24.44
C GLU A 40 26.39 -3.34 24.77
N GLY A 41 26.54 -4.44 25.52
CA GLY A 41 27.85 -5.00 25.86
C GLY A 41 28.81 -4.04 26.58
N GLY A 42 28.27 -3.11 27.39
CA GLY A 42 29.05 -2.08 28.09
C GLY A 42 29.53 -0.93 27.19
N ARG A 43 29.05 -0.84 25.95
CA ARG A 43 29.28 0.28 25.04
C ARG A 43 28.06 1.18 25.00
N ASP A 44 28.32 2.48 25.02
CA ASP A 44 27.31 3.52 24.84
C ASP A 44 27.18 3.85 23.33
N PHE A 45 25.95 3.90 22.84
CA PHE A 45 25.63 4.32 21.48
C PHE A 45 24.77 5.59 21.50
N PHE A 46 25.03 6.49 20.56
CA PHE A 46 24.44 7.82 20.52
C PHE A 46 23.77 8.08 19.18
N ASP A 47 22.66 8.80 19.18
CA ASP A 47 22.06 9.29 17.95
C ASP A 47 22.94 10.41 17.33
N PRO A 48 23.33 10.29 16.04
CA PRO A 48 24.09 11.32 15.33
C PRO A 48 23.46 12.72 15.41
N ALA A 49 22.13 12.83 15.25
CA ALA A 49 21.45 14.12 15.17
C ALA A 49 21.55 14.87 16.51
N THR A 50 21.33 14.17 17.62
CA THR A 50 21.43 14.74 18.96
C THR A 50 22.86 15.24 19.27
N VAL A 51 23.89 14.54 18.79
CA VAL A 51 25.30 14.99 18.92
C VAL A 51 25.55 16.28 18.14
N TRP A 52 25.02 16.40 16.91
CA TRP A 52 25.16 17.63 16.13
C TRP A 52 24.42 18.81 16.76
N ARG A 53 23.18 18.61 17.21
CA ARG A 53 22.39 19.65 17.90
C ARG A 53 23.11 20.18 19.14
N TYR A 54 23.68 19.29 19.96
CA TYR A 54 24.51 19.69 21.11
C TYR A 54 25.68 20.60 20.68
N LEU A 55 26.45 20.19 19.66
CA LEU A 55 27.64 20.92 19.24
C LEU A 55 27.33 22.33 18.74
N VAL A 56 26.21 22.48 18.05
CA VAL A 56 25.75 23.78 17.53
C VAL A 56 25.19 24.64 18.65
N ALA A 57 24.35 24.08 19.53
CA ALA A 57 23.79 24.80 20.66
C ALA A 57 24.86 25.32 21.63
N SER A 58 25.94 24.55 21.84
CA SER A 58 27.06 24.92 22.72
C SER A 58 28.08 25.87 22.08
N GLY A 59 27.87 26.31 20.83
CA GLY A 59 28.76 27.26 20.15
C GLY A 59 30.18 26.74 19.93
N HIS A 60 30.36 25.42 19.85
CA HIS A 60 31.69 24.85 19.66
C HIS A 60 32.25 25.21 18.29
N LYS A 61 33.58 25.37 18.19
CA LYS A 61 34.28 25.52 16.89
C LYS A 61 33.98 24.39 15.89
N LEU A 62 33.52 23.24 16.38
CA LEU A 62 33.11 22.10 15.56
C LEU A 62 31.73 22.27 14.91
N ALA A 63 30.90 23.20 15.38
CA ALA A 63 29.59 23.52 14.79
C ALA A 63 29.69 23.90 13.32
N ALA A 64 30.78 24.54 12.90
CA ALA A 64 31.05 24.87 11.50
C ALA A 64 31.15 23.64 10.58
N LYS A 65 31.36 22.43 11.13
CA LYS A 65 31.39 21.17 10.38
C LYS A 65 30.02 20.48 10.30
N ALA A 66 29.02 20.98 11.03
CA ALA A 66 27.71 20.35 11.07
C ALA A 66 27.08 20.31 9.65
N PRO A 67 26.29 19.26 9.34
CA PRO A 67 25.39 19.24 8.19
C PRO A 67 24.54 20.51 8.10
N VAL A 68 24.11 20.91 6.90
CA VAL A 68 23.43 22.20 6.69
C VAL A 68 22.24 22.39 7.64
N LEU A 69 21.40 21.36 7.81
CA LEU A 69 20.17 21.45 8.62
C LEU A 69 20.41 21.71 10.11
N PHE A 70 21.59 21.36 10.64
CA PHE A 70 21.89 21.61 12.05
C PHE A 70 22.53 22.97 12.29
N ARG A 71 22.90 23.72 11.24
CA ARG A 71 23.48 25.06 11.40
C ARG A 71 22.37 26.07 11.70
N ARG A 72 22.69 27.10 12.49
CA ARG A 72 21.75 28.16 12.84
C ARG A 72 21.87 29.33 11.88
N LEU A 73 20.72 29.85 11.47
CA LEU A 73 20.60 31.19 10.91
C LEU A 73 20.64 32.20 12.05
N GLU A 74 21.36 33.30 11.86
CA GLU A 74 21.38 34.43 12.77
C GLU A 74 20.22 35.40 12.47
N PRO A 75 19.75 36.19 13.45
CA PRO A 75 18.74 37.20 13.20
C PRO A 75 19.16 38.17 12.09
N GLY A 76 18.36 38.26 11.02
CA GLY A 76 18.64 39.08 9.84
C GLY A 76 19.32 38.35 8.70
N ASP A 77 19.69 37.08 8.87
CA ASP A 77 20.07 36.22 7.74
C ASP A 77 18.93 36.11 6.74
N TRP A 78 19.30 36.13 5.46
CA TRP A 78 18.32 36.07 4.38
C TRP A 78 17.91 34.61 4.13
N VAL A 79 16.61 34.43 3.94
CA VAL A 79 16.01 33.18 3.46
C VAL A 79 15.06 33.51 2.34
N ARG A 80 15.21 32.81 1.20
CA ARG A 80 14.41 33.03 0.00
C ARG A 80 13.90 31.73 -0.55
N TYR A 81 12.58 31.58 -0.55
CA TYR A 81 11.92 30.54 -1.33
C TYR A 81 12.10 30.79 -2.84
N ARG A 82 12.49 29.75 -3.57
CA ARG A 82 12.81 29.79 -5.00
C ARG A 82 11.77 29.11 -5.89
N GLY A 83 10.78 28.45 -5.29
CA GLY A 83 9.72 27.72 -6.00
C GLY A 83 9.91 26.20 -5.94
N VAL A 84 9.30 25.51 -6.91
CA VAL A 84 9.28 24.05 -7.00
C VAL A 84 9.97 23.58 -8.27
N VAL A 85 10.70 22.47 -8.15
CA VAL A 85 11.22 21.71 -9.30
C VAL A 85 10.58 20.33 -9.30
N THR A 86 9.83 20.02 -10.35
CA THR A 86 9.18 18.72 -10.53
C THR A 86 9.86 17.91 -11.62
N ASN A 87 10.11 16.63 -11.36
CA ASN A 87 10.65 15.67 -12.31
C ASN A 87 10.04 14.28 -12.05
N ARG A 88 10.56 13.24 -12.73
CA ARG A 88 10.11 11.85 -12.56
C ARG A 88 10.32 11.27 -11.15
N LEU A 89 11.23 11.85 -10.35
CA LEU A 89 11.53 11.42 -8.99
C LEU A 89 10.62 12.08 -7.95
N GLY A 90 9.90 13.14 -8.34
CA GLY A 90 8.97 13.85 -7.46
C GLY A 90 9.05 15.36 -7.59
N SER A 91 8.65 16.07 -6.54
CA SER A 91 8.69 17.53 -6.49
C SER A 91 9.61 18.00 -5.36
N VAL A 92 10.48 18.96 -5.64
CA VAL A 92 11.42 19.54 -4.67
C VAL A 92 11.10 21.02 -4.49
N LEU A 93 10.70 21.40 -3.28
CA LEU A 93 10.58 22.80 -2.88
C LEU A 93 11.97 23.32 -2.52
N VAL A 94 12.36 24.48 -3.05
CA VAL A 94 13.74 24.97 -2.93
C VAL A 94 13.81 26.28 -2.15
N TRP A 95 14.70 26.34 -1.17
CA TRP A 95 15.10 27.53 -0.44
C TRP A 95 16.57 27.83 -0.70
N ASP A 96 16.85 29.12 -0.83
CA ASP A 96 18.19 29.67 -0.82
C ASP A 96 18.37 30.42 0.50
N THR A 97 19.41 30.10 1.25
CA THR A 97 19.63 30.59 2.62
C THR A 97 21.07 31.08 2.80
N ALA A 98 21.32 31.90 3.81
CA ALA A 98 22.67 32.35 4.15
C ALA A 98 23.67 31.20 4.43
N ILE A 99 23.20 29.99 4.75
CA ILE A 99 24.03 28.82 5.11
C ILE A 99 24.08 27.74 4.02
N GLY A 100 23.39 27.94 2.90
CA GLY A 100 23.35 27.04 1.73
C GLY A 100 21.95 26.81 1.18
N GLY A 101 21.86 26.19 0.00
CA GLY A 101 20.57 25.82 -0.58
C GLY A 101 19.95 24.60 0.09
N VAL A 102 18.65 24.64 0.39
CA VAL A 102 17.90 23.55 1.02
C VAL A 102 16.76 23.13 0.10
N GLY A 103 16.66 21.84 -0.21
CA GLY A 103 15.56 21.26 -0.99
C GLY A 103 14.72 20.34 -0.13
N VAL A 104 13.40 20.52 -0.12
CA VAL A 104 12.44 19.60 0.52
C VAL A 104 11.76 18.77 -0.56
N TRP A 105 12.07 17.49 -0.59
CA TRP A 105 11.68 16.56 -1.63
C TRP A 105 10.50 15.70 -1.20
N TYR A 106 9.45 15.77 -2.01
CA TYR A 106 8.29 14.90 -2.00
C TYR A 106 8.43 13.86 -3.11
N PRO A 107 8.71 12.58 -2.79
CA PRO A 107 8.88 11.53 -3.79
C PRO A 107 7.63 11.33 -4.64
N ALA A 108 7.82 11.02 -5.92
CA ALA A 108 6.73 10.57 -6.79
C ALA A 108 6.12 9.26 -6.22
N PRO A 109 4.82 8.98 -6.44
CA PRO A 109 4.15 7.80 -5.89
C PRO A 109 4.91 6.48 -6.09
N ALA A 110 5.44 6.26 -7.29
CA ALA A 110 6.22 5.06 -7.64
C ALA A 110 7.55 4.92 -6.87
N SER A 111 8.03 5.97 -6.20
CA SER A 111 9.30 6.02 -5.46
C SER A 111 9.12 6.31 -3.97
N GLN A 112 7.88 6.41 -3.47
CA GLN A 112 7.60 6.67 -2.05
C GLN A 112 8.16 5.57 -1.12
N TRP A 113 8.26 4.33 -1.61
CA TRP A 113 8.79 3.19 -0.87
C TRP A 113 10.29 2.95 -1.06
N ALA A 114 10.88 3.55 -2.11
CA ALA A 114 12.30 3.42 -2.40
C ALA A 114 13.10 4.37 -1.49
N ARG A 115 13.82 3.80 -0.50
CA ARG A 115 14.65 4.58 0.42
C ARG A 115 15.82 5.22 -0.33
N ASP A 116 15.86 6.56 -0.33
CA ASP A 116 16.92 7.44 -0.85
C ASP A 116 17.37 7.20 -2.32
N GLN A 117 16.62 6.40 -3.09
CA GLN A 117 16.87 6.21 -4.52
C GLN A 117 16.58 7.51 -5.26
N GLY A 118 17.56 8.04 -5.99
CA GLY A 118 17.43 9.29 -6.75
C GLY A 118 18.11 10.50 -6.12
N VAL A 119 18.60 10.43 -4.88
CA VAL A 119 19.34 11.54 -4.24
C VAL A 119 20.53 12.04 -5.08
N PRO A 120 21.41 11.19 -5.66
CA PRO A 120 22.50 11.65 -6.54
C PRO A 120 21.99 12.42 -7.77
N GLU A 121 20.98 11.87 -8.43
CA GLU A 121 20.38 12.49 -9.62
C GLU A 121 19.72 13.83 -9.29
N LEU A 122 19.05 13.96 -8.14
CA LEU A 122 18.50 15.23 -7.68
C LEU A 122 19.58 16.27 -7.39
N PHE A 123 20.71 15.89 -6.78
CA PHE A 123 21.82 16.82 -6.58
C PHE A 123 22.49 17.25 -7.91
N GLU A 124 22.51 16.39 -8.92
CA GLU A 124 22.97 16.75 -10.27
C GLU A 124 22.01 17.76 -10.93
N GLN A 125 20.70 17.53 -10.83
CA GLN A 125 19.68 18.40 -11.41
C GLN A 125 19.52 19.75 -10.67
N LEU A 126 19.83 19.78 -9.38
CA LEU A 126 19.67 20.96 -8.52
C LEU A 126 21.02 21.46 -7.98
N PRO A 127 21.94 21.95 -8.83
CA PRO A 127 23.35 22.21 -8.45
C PRO A 127 23.54 23.22 -7.30
N HIS A 128 22.52 24.04 -7.03
CA HIS A 128 22.49 25.06 -5.98
C HIS A 128 21.95 24.54 -4.63
N VAL A 129 21.43 23.31 -4.57
CA VAL A 129 20.97 22.68 -3.33
C VAL A 129 22.15 22.00 -2.64
N ASP A 130 22.46 22.42 -1.42
CA ASP A 130 23.52 21.88 -0.57
C ASP A 130 23.02 20.75 0.34
N ALA A 131 21.75 20.81 0.76
CA ALA A 131 21.08 19.76 1.52
C ALA A 131 19.70 19.42 0.95
N LEU A 132 19.41 18.14 0.83
CA LEU A 132 18.14 17.61 0.33
C LEU A 132 17.45 16.83 1.45
N VAL A 133 16.20 17.16 1.74
CA VAL A 133 15.39 16.58 2.80
C VAL A 133 14.23 15.84 2.19
N ARG A 134 14.24 14.52 2.27
CA ARG A 134 13.16 13.66 1.81
C ARG A 134 12.08 13.58 2.88
N VAL A 135 10.85 13.88 2.50
CA VAL A 135 9.66 13.65 3.34
C VAL A 135 9.18 12.21 3.14
N SER A 136 9.05 11.47 4.23
CA SER A 136 8.54 10.10 4.23
C SER A 136 7.02 10.06 4.24
N VAL A 137 6.47 8.93 3.77
CA VAL A 137 5.05 8.60 3.95
C VAL A 137 4.77 8.00 5.34
N PHE A 138 5.81 7.61 6.07
CA PHE A 138 5.69 7.12 7.44
C PHE A 138 5.57 8.29 8.42
N LEU A 139 4.63 8.14 9.35
CA LEU A 139 4.39 9.07 10.44
C LEU A 139 4.96 8.47 11.72
N ASP A 140 5.72 9.27 12.47
CA ASP A 140 6.09 9.00 13.85
C ASP A 140 5.29 9.90 14.82
N ALA A 141 5.60 9.84 16.11
CA ALA A 141 4.92 10.64 17.14
C ALA A 141 5.07 12.16 16.95
N PHE A 142 5.99 12.59 16.10
CA PHE A 142 6.36 13.98 15.80
C PHE A 142 6.05 14.36 14.34
N GLY A 143 5.29 13.53 13.62
CA GLY A 143 4.84 13.79 12.26
C GLY A 143 5.59 12.96 11.22
N PRO A 144 5.61 13.38 9.95
CA PRO A 144 6.24 12.59 8.88
C PRO A 144 7.75 12.52 9.08
N GLU A 145 8.31 11.32 8.96
CA GLU A 145 9.75 11.13 9.10
C GLU A 145 10.53 11.90 8.01
N LEU A 146 11.68 12.46 8.37
CA LEU A 146 12.57 13.15 7.43
C LEU A 146 13.92 12.42 7.33
N SER A 147 14.41 12.27 6.10
CA SER A 147 15.76 11.82 5.80
C SER A 147 16.50 12.89 5.03
N ALA A 148 17.63 13.36 5.56
CA ALA A 148 18.40 14.46 5.00
C ALA A 148 19.74 13.98 4.44
N HIS A 149 20.17 14.60 3.34
CA HIS A 149 21.42 14.32 2.67
C HIS A 149 22.16 15.62 2.39
N ASP A 150 23.48 15.63 2.57
CA ASP A 150 24.33 16.78 2.23
C ASP A 150 25.16 16.49 0.96
N ARG A 151 25.17 17.43 0.01
CA ARG A 151 25.97 17.34 -1.23
C ARG A 151 27.45 17.09 -0.95
N LYS A 152 28.01 17.77 0.06
CA LYS A 152 29.43 17.64 0.42
C LYS A 152 29.75 16.24 0.95
N ALA A 153 28.83 15.62 1.69
CA ALA A 153 28.99 14.25 2.18
C ALA A 153 28.90 13.25 1.03
N GLN A 154 27.94 13.45 0.12
CA GLN A 154 27.77 12.61 -1.06
C GLN A 154 28.99 12.64 -1.99
N LYS A 155 29.54 13.82 -2.32
CA LYS A 155 30.75 13.94 -3.17
C LYS A 155 31.97 13.23 -2.58
N ARG A 156 32.01 13.01 -1.26
CA ARG A 156 33.09 12.29 -0.57
C ARG A 156 32.86 10.78 -0.51
N GLY A 157 31.84 10.26 -1.19
CA GLY A 157 31.44 8.85 -1.12
C GLY A 157 30.88 8.44 0.24
N ARG A 158 30.46 9.42 1.06
CA ARG A 158 29.90 9.21 2.40
C ARG A 158 28.40 9.49 2.42
N SER A 159 27.70 9.14 1.33
CA SER A 159 26.27 9.40 1.13
C SER A 159 25.41 8.52 2.05
N VAL A 160 25.56 8.71 3.35
CA VAL A 160 24.64 8.16 4.35
C VAL A 160 23.75 9.32 4.75
N GLY A 161 22.45 9.17 4.52
CA GLY A 161 21.46 10.12 5.01
C GLY A 161 21.54 10.22 6.53
N TYR A 162 21.06 11.31 7.08
CA TYR A 162 20.90 11.50 8.51
C TYR A 162 19.47 11.88 8.82
N ARG A 163 19.01 11.50 10.02
CA ARG A 163 17.71 11.92 10.53
C ARG A 163 17.75 13.41 10.84
N ALA A 164 16.74 14.13 10.39
CA ALA A 164 16.46 15.50 10.78
C ALA A 164 15.00 15.56 11.27
N ASP A 165 14.67 16.60 12.03
CA ASP A 165 13.29 16.81 12.47
C ASP A 165 12.74 18.11 11.86
N TRP A 166 11.41 18.30 11.92
CA TRP A 166 10.75 19.47 11.35
C TRP A 166 11.23 20.79 11.98
N GLU A 167 11.65 20.76 13.26
CA GLU A 167 12.27 21.92 13.93
C GLU A 167 13.57 22.35 13.23
N ASP A 168 14.47 21.40 12.92
CA ASP A 168 15.73 21.70 12.23
C ASP A 168 15.44 22.32 10.85
N LEU A 169 14.46 21.76 10.13
CA LEU A 169 14.09 22.22 8.81
C LEU A 169 13.43 23.62 8.84
N ALA A 170 12.56 23.87 9.81
CA ALA A 170 11.93 25.17 9.99
C ALA A 170 12.96 26.25 10.35
N ALA A 171 13.94 25.90 11.20
CA ALA A 171 15.02 26.81 11.59
C ALA A 171 15.87 27.26 10.39
N VAL A 172 16.15 26.39 9.42
CA VAL A 172 16.94 26.75 8.23
C VAL A 172 16.11 27.35 7.09
N THR A 173 14.81 27.05 7.03
CA THR A 173 13.91 27.62 6.02
C THR A 173 13.24 28.93 6.47
N GLY A 174 13.51 29.37 7.71
CA GLY A 174 13.07 30.65 8.25
C GLY A 174 11.61 30.68 8.69
N GLY A 175 10.95 29.52 8.82
CA GLY A 175 9.55 29.43 9.21
C GLY A 175 8.98 28.01 9.07
N PRO A 176 7.68 27.82 9.34
CA PRO A 176 7.06 26.51 9.21
C PRO A 176 7.12 25.98 7.78
N VAL A 177 7.39 24.69 7.65
CA VAL A 177 7.59 24.02 6.36
C VAL A 177 6.28 23.37 5.93
N PRO A 178 5.85 23.51 4.66
CA PRO A 178 4.61 22.88 4.18
C PRO A 178 4.74 21.38 4.17
N TRP A 179 3.72 20.70 4.70
CA TRP A 179 3.45 19.28 4.54
C TRP A 179 2.15 19.06 3.76
N TRP A 180 2.13 18.01 2.94
CA TRP A 180 1.00 17.66 2.07
C TRP A 180 0.53 16.23 2.36
N PRO A 181 -0.78 16.03 2.58
CA PRO A 181 -1.36 14.68 2.59
C PRO A 181 -1.07 13.95 1.28
N THR A 182 -0.93 12.63 1.35
CA THR A 182 -0.46 11.81 0.24
C THR A 182 -1.35 11.96 -1.00
N SER A 183 -2.68 11.91 -0.83
CA SER A 183 -3.64 12.08 -1.93
C SER A 183 -3.81 13.54 -2.37
N LEU A 184 -3.26 14.52 -1.65
CA LEU A 184 -3.28 15.94 -2.05
C LEU A 184 -1.97 16.41 -2.67
N LEU A 185 -0.95 15.54 -2.73
CA LEU A 185 0.38 15.82 -3.26
C LEU A 185 0.38 15.94 -4.79
N LYS A 186 -0.19 17.04 -5.29
CA LYS A 186 -0.27 17.35 -6.73
C LYS A 186 0.83 18.34 -7.11
N PRO A 187 1.66 18.05 -8.12
CA PRO A 187 2.71 18.98 -8.56
C PRO A 187 2.21 20.39 -8.84
N ARG A 188 1.00 20.54 -9.40
CA ARG A 188 0.37 21.83 -9.67
C ARG A 188 0.02 22.62 -8.40
N GLU A 189 -0.34 21.95 -7.31
CA GLU A 189 -0.66 22.63 -6.05
C GLU A 189 0.62 22.98 -5.28
N LEU A 190 1.66 22.13 -5.36
CA LEU A 190 2.99 22.45 -4.84
C LEU A 190 3.57 23.69 -5.53
N ASP A 191 3.49 23.77 -6.87
CA ASP A 191 3.99 24.89 -7.66
C ASP A 191 3.30 26.23 -7.33
N ARG A 192 2.03 26.17 -6.91
CA ARG A 192 1.25 27.36 -6.50
C ARG A 192 1.49 27.78 -5.05
N TRP A 193 2.14 26.95 -4.26
CA TRP A 193 2.36 27.23 -2.85
C TRP A 193 3.56 28.17 -2.66
N GLU A 194 3.44 29.07 -1.69
CA GLU A 194 4.49 29.98 -1.26
C GLU A 194 4.44 30.14 0.27
N PRO A 195 5.58 30.42 0.94
CA PRO A 195 5.58 30.68 2.38
C PRO A 195 4.56 31.75 2.79
N GLY A 196 3.80 31.47 3.85
CA GLY A 196 2.77 32.37 4.37
C GLY A 196 1.40 32.26 3.69
N ARG A 197 1.25 31.44 2.63
CA ARG A 197 -0.08 31.15 2.08
C ARG A 197 -0.89 30.26 3.03
N PRO A 198 -2.23 30.47 3.10
CA PRO A 198 -3.11 29.56 3.82
C PRO A 198 -3.14 28.18 3.14
N PRO A 199 -3.60 27.13 3.84
CA PRO A 199 -3.80 25.82 3.26
C PRO A 199 -4.74 25.90 2.04
N VAL A 200 -4.42 25.15 0.98
CA VAL A 200 -5.28 25.06 -0.21
C VAL A 200 -6.31 23.94 -0.05
N GLU A 201 -7.56 24.22 -0.39
CA GLU A 201 -8.57 23.17 -0.56
C GLU A 201 -8.37 22.52 -1.93
N SER A 202 -8.14 21.21 -1.95
CA SER A 202 -7.88 20.46 -3.19
C SER A 202 -8.62 19.14 -3.18
N ALA A 203 -9.17 18.76 -4.34
CA ALA A 203 -9.77 17.44 -4.49
C ALA A 203 -8.68 16.35 -4.31
N PRO A 204 -8.94 15.25 -3.59
CA PRO A 204 -8.00 14.13 -3.51
C PRO A 204 -7.66 13.52 -4.88
N LEU A 205 -6.45 12.98 -5.02
CA LEU A 205 -6.08 12.03 -6.06
C LEU A 205 -6.46 10.63 -5.55
N PRO A 206 -7.41 9.95 -6.20
CA PRO A 206 -7.72 8.58 -5.86
C PRO A 206 -6.59 7.62 -6.23
N ASP A 207 -6.50 6.50 -5.50
CA ASP A 207 -5.51 5.44 -5.76
C ASP A 207 -5.84 4.60 -7.02
N ALA A 208 -7.02 4.80 -7.60
CA ALA A 208 -7.46 4.14 -8.83
C ALA A 208 -8.11 5.15 -9.80
N ASP A 209 -8.03 4.87 -11.11
CA ASP A 209 -8.52 5.79 -12.14
C ASP A 209 -10.05 5.79 -12.25
N THR A 210 -10.68 6.74 -11.56
CA THR A 210 -12.15 6.89 -11.58
C THR A 210 -12.68 7.46 -12.89
N ALA A 211 -11.83 8.07 -13.73
CA ALA A 211 -12.28 8.65 -15.00
C ALA A 211 -12.80 7.56 -15.97
N VAL A 212 -12.21 6.37 -15.92
CA VAL A 212 -12.67 5.19 -16.66
C VAL A 212 -14.09 4.81 -16.25
N LEU A 213 -14.34 4.68 -14.94
CA LEU A 213 -15.66 4.33 -14.39
C LEU A 213 -16.71 5.38 -14.73
N ARG A 214 -16.37 6.66 -14.59
CA ARG A 214 -17.24 7.79 -14.91
C ARG A 214 -17.59 7.83 -16.40
N SER A 215 -16.61 7.57 -17.27
CA SER A 215 -16.81 7.53 -18.73
C SER A 215 -17.71 6.38 -19.14
N ALA A 216 -17.51 5.20 -18.54
CA ALA A 216 -18.36 4.03 -18.75
C ALA A 216 -19.79 4.28 -18.28
N ALA A 217 -19.97 4.83 -17.08
CA ALA A 217 -21.28 5.21 -16.56
C ALA A 217 -21.99 6.25 -17.44
N ALA A 218 -21.26 7.22 -17.99
CA ALA A 218 -21.81 8.23 -18.88
C ALA A 218 -22.30 7.64 -20.22
N ALA A 219 -21.63 6.60 -20.73
CA ALA A 219 -21.99 5.92 -21.98
C ALA A 219 -23.25 5.05 -21.87
N GLU A 220 -23.66 4.66 -20.65
CA GLU A 220 -24.84 3.83 -20.44
C GLU A 220 -26.17 4.57 -20.77
N PRO A 221 -27.14 3.92 -21.43
CA PRO A 221 -28.42 4.53 -21.74
C PRO A 221 -29.33 4.61 -20.50
N GLY A 222 -29.92 5.77 -20.20
CA GLY A 222 -30.95 5.87 -19.15
C GLY A 222 -30.43 5.55 -17.74
N GLN A 223 -31.25 4.90 -16.90
CA GLN A 223 -30.90 4.53 -15.52
C GLN A 223 -30.70 3.01 -15.42
N THR A 224 -29.54 2.50 -15.86
CA THR A 224 -29.19 1.07 -15.76
C THR A 224 -28.50 0.75 -14.43
N SER A 225 -28.50 -0.54 -14.07
CA SER A 225 -27.71 -1.07 -12.95
C SER A 225 -26.22 -0.81 -13.15
N VAL A 226 -25.71 -0.97 -14.38
CA VAL A 226 -24.32 -0.66 -14.77
C VAL A 226 -23.98 0.79 -14.47
N ARG A 227 -24.80 1.76 -14.91
CA ARG A 227 -24.58 3.18 -14.61
C ARG A 227 -24.57 3.45 -13.11
N ALA A 228 -25.53 2.91 -12.37
CA ALA A 228 -25.66 3.13 -10.94
C ALA A 228 -24.45 2.58 -10.18
N MET A 229 -24.04 1.34 -10.49
CA MET A 229 -22.89 0.68 -9.86
C MET A 229 -21.58 1.41 -10.17
N LEU A 230 -21.28 1.71 -11.43
CA LEU A 230 -20.03 2.39 -11.81
C LEU A 230 -19.92 3.80 -11.22
N THR A 231 -21.05 4.53 -11.16
CA THR A 231 -21.11 5.84 -10.51
C THR A 231 -20.83 5.72 -9.01
N ALA A 232 -21.43 4.73 -8.35
CA ALA A 232 -21.23 4.50 -6.93
C ALA A 232 -19.80 4.06 -6.61
N LEU A 233 -19.22 3.16 -7.40
CA LEU A 233 -17.84 2.73 -7.24
C LEU A 233 -16.86 3.91 -7.41
N ALA A 234 -17.08 4.78 -8.40
CA ALA A 234 -16.28 6.00 -8.56
C ALA A 234 -16.40 6.93 -7.33
N ASN A 235 -17.63 7.14 -6.81
CA ASN A 235 -17.85 7.92 -5.59
C ASN A 235 -17.15 7.31 -4.37
N GLU A 236 -17.15 5.98 -4.25
CA GLU A 236 -16.55 5.25 -3.14
C GLU A 236 -15.02 5.39 -3.14
N ILE A 237 -14.39 5.23 -4.32
CA ILE A 237 -12.96 5.45 -4.51
C ILE A 237 -12.58 6.91 -4.15
N GLU A 238 -13.35 7.89 -4.64
CA GLU A 238 -13.11 9.32 -4.35
C GLU A 238 -13.32 9.65 -2.86
N THR A 239 -14.34 9.03 -2.23
CA THR A 239 -14.62 9.18 -0.81
C THR A 239 -13.51 8.59 0.05
N SER A 240 -13.00 7.41 -0.30
CA SER A 240 -11.87 6.79 0.39
C SER A 240 -10.63 7.70 0.36
N ALA A 241 -10.31 8.29 -0.79
CA ALA A 241 -9.20 9.21 -0.92
C ALA A 241 -9.38 10.51 -0.10
N PHE A 242 -10.62 11.00 0.02
CA PHE A 242 -10.99 12.11 0.89
C PHE A 242 -10.81 11.75 2.37
N ASP A 243 -11.36 10.61 2.80
CA ASP A 243 -11.31 10.17 4.19
C ASP A 243 -9.87 9.90 4.62
N GLN A 244 -9.03 9.34 3.74
CA GLN A 244 -7.60 9.15 3.98
C GLN A 244 -6.87 10.49 4.17
N ALA A 245 -7.06 11.47 3.28
CA ALA A 245 -6.46 12.79 3.43
C ALA A 245 -6.93 13.49 4.72
N ARG A 246 -8.23 13.41 5.03
CA ARG A 246 -8.78 14.00 6.26
C ARG A 246 -8.15 13.34 7.48
N HIS A 247 -8.03 12.02 7.48
CA HIS A 247 -7.42 11.27 8.56
C HIS A 247 -5.95 11.68 8.78
N GLU A 248 -5.15 11.82 7.71
CA GLU A 248 -3.75 12.28 7.83
C GLU A 248 -3.66 13.71 8.39
N VAL A 249 -4.54 14.62 7.94
CA VAL A 249 -4.65 16.00 8.46
C VAL A 249 -4.99 16.00 9.94
N ASP A 250 -6.02 15.24 10.35
CA ASP A 250 -6.48 15.17 11.75
C ASP A 250 -5.41 14.56 12.66
N MET A 251 -4.70 13.52 12.19
CA MET A 251 -3.58 12.93 12.92
C MET A 251 -2.47 13.96 13.16
N LEU A 252 -2.13 14.78 12.17
CA LEU A 252 -1.04 15.76 12.29
C LEU A 252 -1.43 17.03 13.04
N ALA A 253 -2.67 17.50 12.91
CA ALA A 253 -3.12 18.75 13.53
C ALA A 253 -2.92 18.78 15.06
N GLY A 254 -2.96 17.59 15.71
CA GLY A 254 -2.74 17.44 17.15
C GLY A 254 -1.28 17.41 17.60
N THR A 255 -0.31 17.28 16.69
CA THR A 255 1.10 17.03 17.01
C THR A 255 1.85 18.28 17.48
N PRO A 256 2.93 18.13 18.28
CA PRO A 256 3.77 19.26 18.69
C PRO A 256 4.35 20.03 17.50
N VAL A 257 4.81 19.36 16.44
CA VAL A 257 5.43 20.03 15.28
C VAL A 257 4.49 21.01 14.58
N VAL A 258 3.18 20.77 14.59
CA VAL A 258 2.18 21.72 14.08
C VAL A 258 1.93 22.84 15.09
N LYS A 259 1.73 22.50 16.36
CA LYS A 259 1.40 23.46 17.43
C LYS A 259 2.54 24.45 17.70
N ASP A 260 3.78 23.99 17.60
CA ASP A 260 4.99 24.78 17.82
C ASP A 260 5.40 25.56 16.55
N GLY A 261 4.68 25.38 15.44
CA GLY A 261 4.90 26.14 14.20
C GLY A 261 6.13 25.71 13.41
N HIS A 262 6.52 24.43 13.48
CA HIS A 262 7.60 23.87 12.66
C HIS A 262 7.08 23.28 11.34
N LEU A 263 5.87 22.73 11.36
CA LEU A 263 5.16 22.18 10.21
C LEU A 263 3.87 22.96 10.00
N LEU A 264 3.54 23.24 8.74
CA LEU A 264 2.20 23.70 8.35
C LEU A 264 1.54 22.68 7.44
N ILE A 265 0.24 22.44 7.64
CA ILE A 265 -0.57 21.63 6.73
C ILE A 265 -0.87 22.50 5.50
N ALA A 266 -0.33 22.14 4.34
CA ALA A 266 -0.37 22.97 3.14
C ALA A 266 -1.66 22.75 2.32
N ALA A 267 -2.36 21.66 2.53
CA ALA A 267 -3.62 21.36 1.85
C ALA A 267 -4.61 20.60 2.73
N THR A 268 -5.89 20.85 2.49
CA THR A 268 -7.02 20.14 3.08
C THR A 268 -7.90 19.53 1.98
N PRO A 269 -8.52 18.37 2.23
CA PRO A 269 -9.27 17.69 1.19
C PRO A 269 -10.60 18.40 0.92
N LEU A 270 -10.92 18.58 -0.35
CA LEU A 270 -12.23 19.03 -0.82
C LEU A 270 -13.07 17.81 -1.21
N ALA A 271 -14.25 17.68 -0.62
CA ALA A 271 -15.16 16.56 -0.91
C ALA A 271 -15.65 16.61 -2.37
N ALA A 272 -15.65 15.45 -3.03
CA ALA A 272 -16.18 15.32 -4.38
C ALA A 272 -17.73 15.38 -4.38
N PRO A 273 -18.36 15.80 -5.50
CA PRO A 273 -19.80 15.66 -5.67
C PRO A 273 -20.21 14.18 -5.52
N GLY A 274 -21.16 13.90 -4.64
CA GLY A 274 -21.59 12.51 -4.35
C GLY A 274 -20.83 11.83 -3.22
N HIS A 275 -19.99 12.57 -2.47
CA HIS A 275 -19.53 12.15 -1.15
C HIS A 275 -20.74 11.79 -0.28
N GLU A 276 -20.66 10.65 0.43
CA GLU A 276 -21.76 10.06 1.22
C GLU A 276 -22.99 9.58 0.43
N ALA A 277 -22.93 9.53 -0.91
CA ALA A 277 -24.02 8.93 -1.68
C ALA A 277 -24.15 7.43 -1.30
N PRO A 278 -25.38 6.93 -1.04
CA PRO A 278 -25.56 5.55 -0.64
C PRO A 278 -25.18 4.60 -1.78
N ALA A 279 -24.49 3.52 -1.44
CA ALA A 279 -24.21 2.45 -2.38
C ALA A 279 -25.52 1.81 -2.88
N PRO A 280 -25.62 1.45 -4.17
CA PRO A 280 -26.73 0.65 -4.69
C PRO A 280 -26.86 -0.65 -3.92
N ALA A 281 -28.08 -1.19 -3.83
CA ALA A 281 -28.32 -2.49 -3.22
C ALA A 281 -27.44 -3.59 -3.86
N GLU A 282 -27.03 -4.60 -3.08
CA GLU A 282 -26.13 -5.67 -3.54
C GLU A 282 -26.60 -6.31 -4.86
N LEU A 283 -27.90 -6.59 -4.98
CA LEU A 283 -28.48 -7.17 -6.19
C LEU A 283 -28.25 -6.31 -7.43
N VAL A 284 -28.31 -4.98 -7.31
CA VAL A 284 -28.04 -4.04 -8.41
C VAL A 284 -26.56 -4.08 -8.80
N ARG A 285 -25.66 -4.14 -7.81
CA ARG A 285 -24.21 -4.22 -8.07
C ARG A 285 -23.84 -5.53 -8.76
N ARG A 286 -24.43 -6.65 -8.33
CA ARG A 286 -24.19 -7.98 -8.92
C ARG A 286 -24.73 -8.10 -10.34
N ASP A 287 -25.94 -7.60 -10.59
CA ASP A 287 -26.51 -7.52 -11.94
C ASP A 287 -25.63 -6.67 -12.87
N ALA A 288 -25.17 -5.50 -12.38
CA ALA A 288 -24.27 -4.64 -13.14
C ALA A 288 -22.97 -5.34 -13.54
N TRP A 289 -22.31 -6.03 -12.61
CA TRP A 289 -21.08 -6.78 -12.93
C TRP A 289 -21.35 -7.95 -13.87
N ALA A 290 -22.43 -8.70 -13.68
CA ALA A 290 -22.81 -9.78 -14.57
C ALA A 290 -22.98 -9.30 -16.02
N GLN A 291 -23.59 -8.12 -16.23
CA GLN A 291 -23.72 -7.52 -17.55
C GLN A 291 -22.37 -7.02 -18.10
N LEU A 292 -21.59 -6.32 -17.27
CA LEU A 292 -20.33 -5.70 -17.69
C LEU A 292 -19.28 -6.73 -18.11
N LEU A 293 -19.17 -7.85 -17.38
CA LEU A 293 -18.19 -8.91 -17.66
C LEU A 293 -18.45 -9.66 -18.97
N GLN A 294 -19.68 -9.61 -19.49
CA GLN A 294 -20.07 -10.22 -20.77
C GLN A 294 -19.83 -9.30 -21.98
N ARG A 295 -19.36 -8.06 -21.76
CA ARG A 295 -19.07 -7.11 -22.84
C ARG A 295 -17.69 -7.37 -23.44
N THR A 296 -17.51 -6.98 -24.70
CA THR A 296 -16.24 -7.13 -25.44
C THR A 296 -15.53 -5.80 -25.71
N ASP A 297 -16.11 -4.67 -25.29
CA ASP A 297 -15.45 -3.37 -25.44
C ASP A 297 -14.36 -3.14 -24.39
N THR A 298 -13.34 -2.37 -24.76
CA THR A 298 -12.17 -2.11 -23.91
C THR A 298 -12.53 -1.36 -22.64
N LEU A 299 -13.56 -0.51 -22.68
CA LEU A 299 -13.96 0.31 -21.55
C LEU A 299 -14.53 -0.55 -20.41
N ALA A 300 -15.30 -1.60 -20.73
CA ALA A 300 -15.72 -2.60 -19.76
C ALA A 300 -14.52 -3.33 -19.14
N GLY A 301 -13.57 -3.79 -19.96
CA GLY A 301 -12.34 -4.43 -19.46
C GLY A 301 -11.52 -3.51 -18.54
N ASP A 302 -11.42 -2.22 -18.86
CA ASP A 302 -10.71 -1.25 -18.02
C ASP A 302 -11.44 -0.98 -16.70
N CYS A 303 -12.78 -0.97 -16.67
CA CYS A 303 -13.55 -0.90 -15.42
C CYS A 303 -13.26 -2.09 -14.49
N VAL A 304 -13.11 -3.29 -15.05
CA VAL A 304 -12.76 -4.50 -14.27
C VAL A 304 -11.36 -4.35 -13.66
N LYS A 305 -10.38 -3.84 -14.41
CA LYS A 305 -9.02 -3.59 -13.90
C LYS A 305 -9.05 -2.60 -12.75
N VAL A 306 -9.77 -1.48 -12.90
CA VAL A 306 -9.91 -0.47 -11.83
C VAL A 306 -10.50 -1.07 -10.56
N ALA A 307 -11.55 -1.90 -10.66
CA ALA A 307 -12.14 -2.56 -9.49
C ALA A 307 -11.15 -3.53 -8.82
N ILE A 308 -10.38 -4.29 -9.60
CA ILE A 308 -9.37 -5.22 -9.07
C ILE A 308 -8.21 -4.47 -8.41
N GLU A 309 -7.70 -3.43 -9.05
CA GLU A 309 -6.61 -2.60 -8.52
C GLU A 309 -7.02 -1.92 -7.22
N TRP A 310 -8.26 -1.45 -7.11
CA TRP A 310 -8.75 -0.72 -5.94
C TRP A 310 -9.07 -1.61 -4.74
N ASN A 311 -9.87 -2.66 -4.92
CA ASN A 311 -10.35 -3.50 -3.81
C ASN A 311 -10.25 -5.01 -4.05
N GLY A 312 -9.42 -5.43 -5.01
CA GLY A 312 -9.28 -6.84 -5.35
C GLY A 312 -10.52 -7.44 -6.03
N GLY A 313 -11.45 -6.62 -6.52
CA GLY A 313 -12.67 -7.09 -7.17
C GLY A 313 -13.70 -7.61 -6.18
N THR A 314 -13.86 -6.97 -5.02
CA THR A 314 -14.74 -7.42 -3.94
C THR A 314 -16.20 -7.61 -4.38
N ASP A 315 -16.72 -6.77 -5.27
CA ASP A 315 -18.08 -6.90 -5.83
C ASP A 315 -18.15 -7.75 -7.12
N LEU A 316 -17.01 -8.22 -7.65
CA LEU A 316 -16.99 -9.12 -8.81
C LEU A 316 -17.51 -10.51 -8.41
N PRO A 317 -18.19 -11.24 -9.31
CA PRO A 317 -18.63 -12.61 -9.04
C PRO A 317 -17.47 -13.59 -8.77
N TYR A 318 -16.24 -13.19 -9.14
CA TYR A 318 -14.99 -13.89 -8.87
C TYR A 318 -13.90 -12.87 -8.51
N SER A 319 -13.07 -13.18 -7.52
CA SER A 319 -12.11 -12.21 -6.95
C SER A 319 -10.68 -12.76 -6.77
N THR A 320 -10.53 -14.07 -6.65
CA THR A 320 -9.22 -14.71 -6.43
C THR A 320 -8.79 -15.47 -7.68
N ARG A 321 -7.49 -15.49 -7.96
CA ARG A 321 -6.92 -16.25 -9.07
C ARG A 321 -6.14 -17.43 -8.52
N ILE A 322 -6.35 -18.62 -9.09
CA ILE A 322 -5.58 -19.82 -8.75
C ILE A 322 -5.05 -20.48 -10.01
N GLU A 323 -4.01 -21.29 -9.84
CA GLU A 323 -3.53 -22.23 -10.84
C GLU A 323 -4.20 -23.59 -10.61
N VAL A 324 -4.72 -24.21 -11.66
CA VAL A 324 -5.30 -25.55 -11.66
C VAL A 324 -4.52 -26.39 -12.66
N ARG A 325 -4.09 -27.60 -12.27
CA ARG A 325 -3.34 -28.52 -13.13
C ARG A 325 -4.13 -29.81 -13.41
N PRO A 326 -4.89 -29.88 -14.53
CA PRO A 326 -5.72 -31.03 -14.86
C PRO A 326 -4.97 -32.37 -14.94
N ALA A 327 -3.66 -32.36 -15.22
CA ALA A 327 -2.85 -33.57 -15.27
C ALA A 327 -2.50 -34.15 -13.88
N GLN A 328 -2.64 -33.36 -12.81
CA GLN A 328 -2.18 -33.72 -11.45
C GLN A 328 -3.33 -34.03 -10.49
N SER A 329 -4.58 -33.66 -10.81
CA SER A 329 -5.77 -33.93 -9.99
C SER A 329 -6.93 -34.44 -10.83
N ALA A 330 -7.61 -35.48 -10.34
CA ALA A 330 -8.80 -36.03 -11.00
C ALA A 330 -9.97 -35.04 -10.97
N ALA A 331 -10.14 -34.34 -9.85
CA ALA A 331 -11.12 -33.27 -9.71
C ALA A 331 -10.82 -32.10 -10.67
N ALA A 332 -9.54 -31.69 -10.78
CA ALA A 332 -9.12 -30.67 -11.74
C ALA A 332 -9.42 -31.07 -13.18
N LYS A 333 -9.19 -32.34 -13.53
CA LYS A 333 -9.50 -32.86 -14.86
C LYS A 333 -11.00 -32.82 -15.16
N GLU A 334 -11.83 -33.33 -14.26
CA GLU A 334 -13.30 -33.34 -14.39
C GLU A 334 -13.83 -31.92 -14.61
N TRP A 335 -13.37 -30.95 -13.81
CA TRP A 335 -13.79 -29.56 -13.94
C TRP A 335 -13.29 -28.93 -15.25
N ALA A 336 -12.03 -29.16 -15.63
CA ALA A 336 -11.45 -28.60 -16.85
C ALA A 336 -12.13 -29.11 -18.13
N GLU A 337 -12.61 -30.35 -18.16
CA GLU A 337 -13.34 -30.93 -19.30
C GLU A 337 -14.69 -30.23 -19.55
N ARG A 338 -15.26 -29.53 -18.57
CA ARG A 338 -16.51 -28.75 -18.71
C ARG A 338 -16.30 -27.39 -19.38
N LEU A 339 -15.09 -26.83 -19.32
CA LEU A 339 -14.82 -25.49 -19.81
C LEU A 339 -15.04 -25.38 -21.31
N VAL A 340 -15.57 -24.23 -21.75
CA VAL A 340 -15.82 -23.94 -23.16
C VAL A 340 -14.95 -22.77 -23.63
N ASP A 341 -14.53 -22.80 -24.90
CA ASP A 341 -13.81 -21.67 -25.50
C ASP A 341 -14.69 -20.41 -25.52
N ALA A 342 -14.09 -19.27 -25.24
CA ALA A 342 -14.76 -17.98 -25.16
C ALA A 342 -14.02 -16.93 -26.00
N ASP A 343 -14.72 -15.83 -26.31
CA ASP A 343 -14.10 -14.69 -27.00
C ASP A 343 -13.02 -14.05 -26.09
N PRO A 344 -11.74 -13.99 -26.53
CA PRO A 344 -10.67 -13.36 -25.78
C PRO A 344 -10.92 -11.88 -25.42
N GLN A 345 -11.84 -11.22 -26.10
CA GLN A 345 -12.18 -9.81 -25.86
C GLN A 345 -13.16 -9.60 -24.69
N LEU A 346 -13.73 -10.67 -24.11
CA LEU A 346 -14.64 -10.51 -22.97
C LEU A 346 -13.96 -9.78 -21.81
N ALA A 347 -14.64 -8.78 -21.26
CA ALA A 347 -14.18 -8.00 -20.12
C ALA A 347 -13.88 -8.88 -18.90
N ALA A 348 -14.52 -10.04 -18.79
CA ALA A 348 -14.18 -11.08 -17.83
C ALA A 348 -12.68 -11.40 -17.78
N PHE A 349 -11.99 -11.48 -18.93
CA PHE A 349 -10.56 -11.80 -19.00
C PHE A 349 -9.64 -10.66 -18.57
N ALA A 350 -10.16 -9.44 -18.39
CA ALA A 350 -9.40 -8.35 -17.77
C ALA A 350 -9.04 -8.65 -16.30
N THR A 351 -9.65 -9.67 -15.71
CA THR A 351 -9.19 -10.27 -14.45
C THR A 351 -7.87 -11.03 -14.58
N PHE A 352 -7.22 -11.11 -15.73
CA PHE A 352 -5.88 -11.68 -15.85
C PHE A 352 -4.94 -10.69 -16.52
N SER A 353 -3.86 -10.34 -15.84
CA SER A 353 -2.78 -9.52 -16.42
C SER A 353 -2.14 -10.18 -17.64
N GLU A 354 -2.17 -11.52 -17.69
CA GLU A 354 -1.51 -12.36 -18.68
C GLU A 354 -2.42 -12.78 -19.83
N ALA A 355 -3.70 -12.35 -19.85
CA ALA A 355 -4.68 -12.79 -20.85
C ALA A 355 -4.17 -12.64 -22.29
N ALA A 356 -3.52 -11.51 -22.61
CA ALA A 356 -3.01 -11.24 -23.95
C ALA A 356 -1.96 -12.25 -24.46
N GLY A 357 -1.33 -13.02 -23.56
CA GLY A 357 -0.34 -14.05 -23.88
C GLY A 357 -0.85 -15.48 -23.69
N ALA A 358 -2.15 -15.68 -23.47
CA ALA A 358 -2.73 -17.00 -23.25
C ALA A 358 -2.95 -17.78 -24.56
N ASP A 359 -2.77 -19.09 -24.50
CA ASP A 359 -2.99 -20.00 -25.63
C ASP A 359 -4.49 -20.21 -25.89
N ARG A 360 -5.29 -20.24 -24.81
CA ARG A 360 -6.75 -20.40 -24.85
C ARG A 360 -7.43 -19.52 -23.83
N HIS A 361 -8.61 -19.04 -24.20
CA HIS A 361 -9.53 -18.28 -23.38
C HIS A 361 -10.77 -19.14 -23.17
N LEU A 362 -11.05 -19.47 -21.92
CA LEU A 362 -12.07 -20.42 -21.52
C LEU A 362 -13.03 -19.77 -20.53
N VAL A 363 -14.26 -20.26 -20.49
CA VAL A 363 -15.23 -19.90 -19.46
C VAL A 363 -15.88 -21.15 -18.91
N ASP A 364 -16.13 -21.15 -17.60
CA ASP A 364 -17.01 -22.14 -16.99
C ASP A 364 -18.47 -21.75 -17.27
N PRO A 365 -19.22 -22.52 -18.09
CA PRO A 365 -20.57 -22.15 -18.51
C PRO A 365 -21.56 -22.04 -17.34
N ASP A 366 -21.22 -22.63 -16.19
CA ASP A 366 -22.07 -22.70 -15.02
C ASP A 366 -21.95 -21.50 -14.10
N THR A 367 -20.77 -20.86 -14.07
CA THR A 367 -20.46 -19.74 -13.18
C THR A 367 -20.16 -18.46 -13.93
N GLY A 368 -19.88 -18.54 -15.23
CA GLY A 368 -19.33 -17.45 -16.03
C GLY A 368 -17.88 -17.12 -15.65
N ALA A 369 -17.22 -17.94 -14.82
CA ALA A 369 -15.87 -17.70 -14.38
C ALA A 369 -14.87 -17.87 -15.55
N PRO A 370 -14.03 -16.86 -15.84
CA PRO A 370 -13.04 -16.96 -16.90
C PRO A 370 -11.83 -17.79 -16.44
N ALA A 371 -11.24 -18.51 -17.39
CA ALA A 371 -10.00 -19.25 -17.23
C ALA A 371 -9.11 -19.07 -18.47
N ILE A 372 -7.80 -19.01 -18.27
CA ILE A 372 -6.83 -18.92 -19.36
C ILE A 372 -5.85 -20.09 -19.30
N SER A 373 -5.48 -20.62 -20.47
CA SER A 373 -4.42 -21.64 -20.58
C SER A 373 -3.10 -20.99 -20.94
N ARG A 374 -2.03 -21.38 -20.25
CA ARG A 374 -0.66 -21.00 -20.61
C ARG A 374 0.24 -22.22 -20.59
N GLY A 375 0.73 -22.61 -21.76
CA GLY A 375 1.37 -23.90 -21.94
C GLY A 375 0.37 -25.04 -21.88
N ARG A 376 0.89 -26.27 -21.72
CA ARG A 376 0.08 -27.49 -21.85
C ARG A 376 -0.58 -27.96 -20.55
N ASP A 377 -0.08 -27.54 -19.39
CA ASP A 377 -0.33 -28.26 -18.14
C ASP A 377 -1.03 -27.44 -17.05
N ALA A 378 -1.23 -26.12 -17.25
CA ALA A 378 -1.79 -25.23 -16.23
C ALA A 378 -2.88 -24.32 -16.79
N LEU A 379 -3.97 -24.21 -16.03
CA LEU A 379 -5.05 -23.26 -16.23
C LEU A 379 -5.01 -22.22 -15.10
N PHE A 380 -5.04 -20.95 -15.44
CA PHE A 380 -5.23 -19.88 -14.46
C PHE A 380 -6.71 -19.50 -14.45
N VAL A 381 -7.34 -19.54 -13.29
CA VAL A 381 -8.80 -19.48 -13.16
C VAL A 381 -9.17 -18.40 -12.15
N ALA A 382 -10.22 -17.63 -12.48
CA ALA A 382 -10.84 -16.73 -11.52
C ALA A 382 -11.88 -17.51 -10.70
N VAL A 383 -11.65 -17.62 -9.39
CA VAL A 383 -12.47 -18.43 -8.49
C VAL A 383 -13.75 -17.67 -8.13
N PRO A 384 -14.94 -18.30 -8.25
CA PRO A 384 -16.18 -17.66 -7.88
C PRO A 384 -16.24 -17.40 -6.37
N GLN A 385 -16.93 -16.33 -5.97
CA GLN A 385 -17.15 -16.02 -4.56
C GLN A 385 -18.26 -16.87 -3.91
N ARG A 386 -19.04 -17.60 -4.71
CA ARG A 386 -20.17 -18.44 -4.29
C ARG A 386 -20.33 -19.63 -5.22
N ILE A 387 -20.88 -20.73 -4.72
CA ILE A 387 -21.30 -21.86 -5.56
C ILE A 387 -22.68 -21.54 -6.15
N ALA A 388 -22.82 -21.70 -7.47
CA ALA A 388 -24.08 -21.50 -8.19
C ALA A 388 -24.96 -22.76 -8.14
N SER A 389 -25.26 -23.24 -6.94
CA SER A 389 -26.08 -24.44 -6.70
C SER A 389 -27.06 -24.22 -5.55
N SER A 390 -28.18 -24.92 -5.58
CA SER A 390 -29.13 -25.05 -4.46
C SER A 390 -29.12 -26.44 -3.85
N THR A 391 -28.18 -27.29 -4.28
CA THR A 391 -28.07 -28.69 -3.84
C THR A 391 -27.05 -28.79 -2.72
N ASP A 392 -27.39 -29.53 -1.68
CA ASP A 392 -26.57 -29.68 -0.47
C ASP A 392 -25.14 -30.16 -0.75
N LEU A 393 -24.24 -29.87 0.19
CA LEU A 393 -22.87 -30.34 0.19
C LEU A 393 -22.84 -31.88 0.29
N ALA A 394 -22.10 -32.54 -0.61
CA ALA A 394 -21.88 -33.98 -0.53
C ALA A 394 -20.46 -34.32 -0.06
N ALA A 395 -19.47 -33.62 -0.58
CA ALA A 395 -18.07 -33.83 -0.21
C ALA A 395 -17.20 -32.60 -0.48
N VAL A 396 -16.07 -32.54 0.21
CA VAL A 396 -14.97 -31.61 -0.06
C VAL A 396 -13.73 -32.41 -0.39
N ILE A 397 -13.05 -32.03 -1.47
CA ILE A 397 -11.87 -32.71 -1.99
C ILE A 397 -10.72 -31.71 -1.92
N LEU A 398 -9.64 -32.09 -1.22
CA LEU A 398 -8.41 -31.33 -1.14
C LEU A 398 -7.39 -32.04 -2.03
N GLU A 399 -6.99 -31.45 -3.15
CA GLU A 399 -6.04 -32.05 -4.10
C GLU A 399 -5.22 -30.97 -4.82
N ASP A 400 -3.91 -31.21 -5.00
CA ASP A 400 -3.00 -30.31 -5.72
C ASP A 400 -3.12 -28.83 -5.32
N HIS A 401 -3.17 -28.57 -4.01
CA HIS A 401 -3.34 -27.22 -3.44
C HIS A 401 -4.65 -26.49 -3.83
N VAL A 402 -5.61 -27.19 -4.45
CA VAL A 402 -6.96 -26.69 -4.76
C VAL A 402 -8.00 -27.38 -3.88
N VAL A 403 -8.96 -26.59 -3.40
CA VAL A 403 -10.13 -27.07 -2.65
C VAL A 403 -11.32 -27.16 -3.61
N TRP A 404 -11.89 -28.35 -3.73
CA TRP A 404 -13.07 -28.62 -4.54
C TRP A 404 -14.27 -28.95 -3.65
N VAL A 405 -15.45 -28.56 -4.12
CA VAL A 405 -16.72 -28.85 -3.49
C VAL A 405 -17.55 -29.70 -4.44
N ARG A 406 -18.04 -30.84 -3.95
CA ARG A 406 -19.00 -31.68 -4.67
C ARG A 406 -20.36 -31.55 -4.02
N THR A 407 -21.37 -31.20 -4.81
CA THR A 407 -22.77 -31.14 -4.38
C THR A 407 -23.47 -32.50 -4.54
N ALA A 408 -24.60 -32.71 -3.87
CA ALA A 408 -25.30 -34.01 -3.83
C ALA A 408 -25.89 -34.47 -5.19
N ASP A 409 -26.02 -33.57 -6.15
CA ASP A 409 -26.32 -33.88 -7.56
C ASP A 409 -25.08 -34.41 -8.33
N GLY A 410 -23.94 -34.54 -7.65
CA GLY A 410 -22.68 -35.03 -8.19
C GLY A 410 -21.82 -33.95 -8.84
N ARG A 411 -22.27 -32.69 -8.89
CA ARG A 411 -21.57 -31.62 -9.60
C ARG A 411 -20.36 -31.10 -8.82
N LEU A 412 -19.29 -30.83 -9.55
CA LEU A 412 -18.02 -30.35 -9.01
C LEU A 412 -17.87 -28.84 -9.20
N TRP A 413 -17.37 -28.19 -8.15
CA TRP A 413 -17.18 -26.75 -8.08
C TRP A 413 -15.82 -26.44 -7.46
N LEU A 414 -15.21 -25.32 -7.86
CA LEU A 414 -14.16 -24.70 -7.07
C LEU A 414 -14.76 -24.17 -5.77
N ALA A 415 -14.07 -24.37 -4.64
CA ALA A 415 -14.50 -23.80 -3.38
C ALA A 415 -14.49 -22.26 -3.46
N PRO A 416 -15.53 -21.59 -2.93
CA PRO A 416 -15.60 -20.14 -2.88
C PRO A 416 -14.35 -19.49 -2.28
N GLN A 417 -13.88 -18.40 -2.91
CA GLN A 417 -12.76 -17.60 -2.38
C GLN A 417 -13.05 -16.11 -2.49
N LEU A 418 -12.53 -15.34 -1.54
CA LEU A 418 -12.55 -13.87 -1.55
C LEU A 418 -11.12 -13.34 -1.66
N SER A 419 -10.93 -12.22 -2.37
CA SER A 419 -9.61 -11.58 -2.47
C SER A 419 -9.08 -11.22 -1.08
N GLY A 420 -7.79 -11.48 -0.83
CA GLY A 420 -7.18 -11.32 0.49
C GLY A 420 -7.51 -12.42 1.51
N ALA A 421 -8.42 -13.34 1.21
CA ALA A 421 -8.84 -14.43 2.08
C ALA A 421 -8.59 -15.80 1.43
N GLY A 422 -7.31 -16.14 1.24
CA GLY A 422 -6.92 -17.43 0.67
C GLY A 422 -7.34 -18.62 1.55
N ILE A 423 -7.66 -19.75 0.92
CA ILE A 423 -7.95 -21.02 1.58
C ILE A 423 -6.80 -22.01 1.35
N ALA A 424 -6.44 -22.77 2.38
CA ALA A 424 -5.38 -23.77 2.34
C ALA A 424 -5.58 -24.80 3.45
N TRP A 425 -4.77 -25.85 3.52
CA TRP A 425 -4.85 -26.92 4.54
C TRP A 425 -3.45 -27.43 4.92
N GLY A 426 -3.36 -28.34 5.89
CA GLY A 426 -2.10 -28.98 6.31
C GLY A 426 -1.27 -28.18 7.33
N TYR A 427 -1.81 -27.07 7.86
CA TYR A 427 -1.14 -26.22 8.85
C TYR A 427 -2.16 -25.42 9.69
N SER A 428 -1.68 -24.60 10.65
CA SER A 428 -2.53 -23.89 11.62
C SER A 428 -2.68 -22.37 11.38
N GLY A 429 -2.26 -21.88 10.21
CA GLY A 429 -2.30 -20.45 9.87
C GLY A 429 -3.62 -20.00 9.26
N SER A 430 -3.62 -18.79 8.67
CA SER A 430 -4.83 -18.09 8.23
C SER A 430 -5.61 -18.85 7.15
N GLY A 431 -4.94 -19.51 6.19
CA GLY A 431 -5.62 -20.22 5.11
C GLY A 431 -6.41 -21.43 5.59
N ALA A 432 -5.85 -22.21 6.54
CA ALA A 432 -6.54 -23.34 7.15
C ALA A 432 -7.75 -22.91 8.00
N ARG A 433 -7.62 -21.80 8.74
CA ARG A 433 -8.75 -21.22 9.48
C ARG A 433 -9.86 -20.75 8.55
N THR A 434 -9.49 -20.07 7.47
CA THR A 434 -10.44 -19.56 6.46
C THR A 434 -11.19 -20.72 5.81
N LEU A 435 -10.48 -21.81 5.46
CA LEU A 435 -11.11 -23.02 4.96
C LEU A 435 -12.07 -23.64 5.99
N ALA A 436 -11.66 -23.82 7.25
CA ALA A 436 -12.53 -24.37 8.28
C ALA A 436 -13.81 -23.54 8.50
N HIS A 437 -13.73 -22.21 8.41
CA HIS A 437 -14.90 -21.33 8.42
C HIS A 437 -15.83 -21.58 7.24
N LEU A 438 -15.27 -21.59 6.02
CA LEU A 438 -16.03 -21.84 4.80
C LEU A 438 -16.75 -23.19 4.88
N LEU A 439 -16.09 -24.24 5.39
CA LEU A 439 -16.71 -25.56 5.53
C LEU A 439 -17.93 -25.54 6.47
N GLY A 440 -17.83 -24.85 7.61
CA GLY A 440 -18.96 -24.69 8.52
C GLY A 440 -20.13 -23.92 7.90
N ASP A 441 -19.82 -22.91 7.10
CA ASP A 441 -20.84 -22.10 6.41
C ASP A 441 -21.50 -22.90 5.26
N LEU A 442 -20.72 -23.64 4.45
CA LEU A 442 -21.22 -24.48 3.36
C LEU A 442 -22.10 -25.65 3.83
N LEU A 443 -21.87 -26.16 5.05
CA LEU A 443 -22.75 -27.16 5.67
C LEU A 443 -24.15 -26.61 5.98
N THR A 444 -24.29 -25.29 6.14
CA THR A 444 -25.56 -24.62 6.45
C THR A 444 -26.20 -24.01 5.21
N ASP A 445 -25.39 -23.42 4.34
CA ASP A 445 -25.79 -22.76 3.11
C ASP A 445 -24.71 -22.99 2.03
N ILE A 446 -25.02 -23.82 1.03
CA ILE A 446 -24.09 -24.12 -0.07
C ILE A 446 -23.68 -22.88 -0.87
N THR A 447 -24.46 -21.80 -0.80
CA THR A 447 -24.18 -20.52 -1.49
C THR A 447 -23.39 -19.53 -0.64
N ALA A 448 -22.95 -19.95 0.54
CA ALA A 448 -22.18 -19.12 1.46
C ALA A 448 -20.89 -18.59 0.82
N THR A 449 -20.56 -17.35 1.16
CA THR A 449 -19.28 -16.71 0.84
C THR A 449 -18.28 -16.98 1.94
N VAL A 450 -16.99 -16.86 1.63
CA VAL A 450 -15.96 -16.81 2.67
C VAL A 450 -16.25 -15.63 3.62
N THR A 451 -16.27 -15.89 4.92
CA THR A 451 -16.45 -14.86 5.96
C THR A 451 -15.23 -14.78 6.88
N HIS A 452 -14.89 -13.58 7.33
CA HIS A 452 -13.91 -13.37 8.38
C HIS A 452 -14.61 -13.47 9.74
N ARG A 453 -14.52 -14.63 10.39
CA ARG A 453 -15.02 -14.84 11.76
C ARG A 453 -13.87 -14.96 12.76
N PRO A 454 -14.10 -14.68 14.06
CA PRO A 454 -13.02 -14.64 15.05
C PRO A 454 -12.36 -16.00 15.32
N ALA A 455 -13.12 -17.11 15.27
CA ALA A 455 -12.61 -18.45 15.55
C ALA A 455 -13.40 -19.54 14.80
N PRO A 456 -12.73 -20.46 14.08
CA PRO A 456 -13.41 -21.57 13.40
C PRO A 456 -13.89 -22.63 14.40
N LEU A 457 -14.79 -23.51 13.95
CA LEU A 457 -15.21 -24.67 14.73
C LEU A 457 -13.98 -25.58 14.97
N PRO A 458 -13.65 -25.94 16.24
CA PRO A 458 -12.42 -26.65 16.56
C PRO A 458 -12.24 -27.96 15.79
N GLY A 459 -13.26 -28.82 15.73
CA GLY A 459 -13.15 -30.08 15.00
C GLY A 459 -12.94 -29.92 13.49
N LEU A 460 -13.52 -28.89 12.87
CA LEU A 460 -13.24 -28.58 11.46
C LEU A 460 -11.81 -28.04 11.26
N MET A 461 -11.32 -27.25 12.21
CA MET A 461 -9.94 -26.76 12.19
C MET A 461 -8.94 -27.90 12.32
N ASP A 462 -9.19 -28.86 13.20
CA ASP A 462 -8.34 -30.05 13.36
C ASP A 462 -8.31 -30.87 12.07
N LEU A 463 -9.48 -31.12 11.48
CA LEU A 463 -9.62 -31.88 10.24
C LEU A 463 -8.86 -31.24 9.06
N VAL A 464 -8.94 -29.90 8.91
CA VAL A 464 -8.22 -29.17 7.87
C VAL A 464 -6.71 -29.08 8.16
N ARG A 465 -6.32 -28.89 9.43
CA ARG A 465 -4.91 -28.82 9.84
C ARG A 465 -4.21 -30.15 9.58
N ASP A 466 -4.87 -31.26 9.88
CA ASP A 466 -4.28 -32.60 9.86
C ASP A 466 -4.46 -33.30 8.49
N ALA A 467 -5.10 -32.62 7.53
CA ALA A 467 -5.25 -33.10 6.16
C ALA A 467 -3.88 -33.24 5.45
N PRO A 468 -3.59 -34.36 4.78
CA PRO A 468 -2.32 -34.57 4.10
C PRO A 468 -2.18 -33.71 2.84
N ASP A 469 -0.95 -33.32 2.54
CA ASP A 469 -0.62 -32.57 1.31
C ASP A 469 -0.83 -33.40 0.03
N THR A 470 -0.82 -34.74 0.14
CA THR A 470 -1.06 -35.66 -0.99
C THR A 470 -2.51 -35.70 -1.46
N GLY A 471 -3.41 -35.05 -0.72
CA GLY A 471 -4.83 -34.96 -1.01
C GLY A 471 -5.71 -35.92 -0.21
N ILE A 472 -6.97 -35.53 -0.02
CA ILE A 472 -7.98 -36.23 0.78
C ILE A 472 -9.39 -35.80 0.38
N THR A 473 -10.37 -36.68 0.54
CA THR A 473 -11.80 -36.34 0.41
C THR A 473 -12.51 -36.50 1.74
N PHE A 474 -13.25 -35.47 2.15
CA PHE A 474 -14.14 -35.49 3.31
C PHE A 474 -15.60 -35.52 2.85
N SER A 475 -16.36 -36.49 3.32
CA SER A 475 -17.82 -36.53 3.11
C SER A 475 -18.53 -35.48 3.98
N SER A 476 -19.73 -35.05 3.57
CA SER A 476 -20.56 -34.13 4.37
C SER A 476 -20.73 -34.63 5.80
N ARG A 477 -20.97 -35.93 5.98
CA ARG A 477 -21.11 -36.54 7.31
C ARG A 477 -19.86 -36.38 8.18
N GLN A 478 -18.66 -36.56 7.62
CA GLN A 478 -17.41 -36.35 8.37
C GLN A 478 -17.26 -34.90 8.79
N LEU A 479 -17.62 -33.95 7.91
CA LEU A 479 -17.59 -32.53 8.20
C LEU A 479 -18.61 -32.16 9.29
N GLU A 480 -19.84 -32.70 9.22
CA GLU A 480 -20.87 -32.51 10.25
C GLU A 480 -20.47 -33.08 11.61
N ASP A 481 -19.87 -34.28 11.62
CA ASP A 481 -19.41 -34.92 12.86
C ASP A 481 -18.25 -34.14 13.48
N ALA A 482 -17.33 -33.61 12.67
CA ALA A 482 -16.27 -32.71 13.10
C ALA A 482 -16.82 -31.36 13.61
N ALA A 483 -17.83 -30.79 12.95
CA ALA A 483 -18.46 -29.52 13.36
C ALA A 483 -19.16 -29.62 14.73
N LYS A 484 -19.55 -30.81 15.16
CA LYS A 484 -20.18 -31.08 16.47
C LYS A 484 -19.17 -31.27 17.61
N GLN A 485 -17.89 -31.46 17.30
CA GLN A 485 -16.83 -31.62 18.28
C GLN A 485 -16.37 -30.22 18.73
N ASN A 486 -16.82 -29.80 19.91
CA ASN A 486 -16.42 -28.55 20.57
C ASN A 486 -15.16 -28.72 21.40
#